data_AF-A0AAN5IEV1-F1
#
_entry.id   AF-A0AAN5IEV1-F1
#
_cell.length_a   1.000
_cell.length_b   1.000
_cell.length_c   1.000
_cell.angle_alpha   90.00
_cell.angle_beta   90.00
_cell.angle_gamma   90.00
#
_symmetry.space_group_name_H-M   'P 1'
#
loop_
_entity.id
_entity.type
_entity.pdbx_description
1 polymer ?
#
loop_
_entity_poly.entity_id
_entity_poly.type
_entity_poly.pdbx_seq_one_letter_code
_entity_poly.pdbx_strand_id
1 'polypeptide(L)'
;STMGDFDMSKDYRLAGAILFPMALVGLACNVSVVRFIKSIPSLNNSFGSVTLSQAVVDSIHQFFMAFYFAPTIFFRNKTMYALSAQFGYAILSAYQICCYSHLFISLNRFFAVCAPLAYRRLFRWGFTFKKPLAVVKMNRSCFTVQTVFKTYVLARTASRIYESLILH
;
A
#
# COMPACT_ATOMS: atom_id res chain seq x y z
N SER A 1 -22.51 -29.71 -16.37
CA SER A 1 -22.27 -28.82 -15.22
C SER A 1 -22.12 -27.42 -15.77
N THR A 2 -23.22 -26.70 -15.88
CA THR A 2 -23.28 -25.41 -16.56
C THR A 2 -22.49 -24.39 -15.75
N MET A 3 -21.40 -23.90 -16.31
CA MET A 3 -20.66 -22.74 -15.78
C MET A 3 -21.67 -21.59 -15.71
N GLY A 4 -22.09 -21.23 -14.49
CA GLY A 4 -23.10 -20.20 -14.28
C GLY A 4 -22.65 -18.92 -14.98
N ASP A 5 -23.51 -18.38 -15.85
CA ASP A 5 -23.31 -17.07 -16.45
C ASP A 5 -23.09 -16.06 -15.31
N PHE A 6 -21.86 -15.55 -15.20
CA PHE A 6 -21.55 -14.42 -14.35
C PHE A 6 -22.20 -13.19 -14.97
N ASP A 7 -23.38 -12.82 -14.46
CA ASP A 7 -24.06 -11.57 -14.82
C ASP A 7 -23.25 -10.37 -14.29
N MET A 8 -22.26 -9.97 -15.07
CA MET A 8 -21.37 -8.83 -14.86
C MET A 8 -22.12 -7.52 -14.54
N SER A 9 -23.43 -7.42 -14.82
CA SER A 9 -24.26 -6.26 -14.52
C SER A 9 -24.66 -6.12 -13.05
N LYS A 10 -24.65 -7.23 -12.28
CA LYS A 10 -24.96 -7.24 -10.83
C LYS A 10 -23.73 -7.56 -9.99
N ASP A 11 -22.74 -8.25 -10.57
CA ASP A 11 -21.54 -8.71 -9.88
C ASP A 11 -20.71 -7.57 -9.28
N TYR A 12 -20.67 -6.40 -9.92
CA TYR A 12 -19.92 -5.26 -9.37
C TYR A 12 -20.56 -4.71 -8.09
N ARG A 13 -21.89 -4.72 -7.97
CA ARG A 13 -22.57 -4.27 -6.74
C ARG A 13 -22.27 -5.21 -5.59
N LEU A 14 -22.27 -6.51 -5.86
CA LEU A 14 -21.85 -7.52 -4.89
C LEU A 14 -20.37 -7.33 -4.49
N ALA A 15 -19.49 -7.08 -5.45
CA ALA A 15 -18.08 -6.81 -5.17
C ALA A 15 -17.89 -5.58 -4.27
N GLY A 16 -18.59 -4.47 -4.55
CA GLY A 16 -18.57 -3.28 -3.69
C GLY A 16 -19.14 -3.55 -2.29
N ALA A 17 -20.22 -4.33 -2.20
CA ALA A 17 -20.86 -4.70 -0.94
C ALA A 17 -20.02 -5.63 -0.06
N ILE A 18 -19.21 -6.51 -0.65
CA ILE A 18 -18.25 -7.37 0.06
C ILE A 18 -17.00 -6.58 0.46
N LEU A 19 -16.51 -5.72 -0.45
CA LEU A 19 -15.29 -4.97 -0.23
C LEU A 19 -15.43 -3.97 0.94
N PHE A 20 -16.59 -3.34 1.08
CA PHE A 20 -16.86 -2.38 2.15
C PHE A 20 -16.61 -2.93 3.57
N PRO A 21 -17.29 -4.01 4.03
CA PRO A 21 -17.05 -4.57 5.36
C PRO A 21 -15.64 -5.15 5.50
N MET A 22 -15.08 -5.73 4.45
CA MET A 22 -13.69 -6.22 4.48
C MET A 22 -12.71 -5.08 4.75
N ALA A 23 -12.91 -3.93 4.12
CA ALA A 23 -12.07 -2.76 4.31
C ALA A 23 -12.25 -2.13 5.69
N LEU A 24 -13.47 -2.12 6.25
CA LEU A 24 -13.72 -1.65 7.61
C LEU A 24 -13.05 -2.53 8.67
N VAL A 25 -13.10 -3.85 8.51
CA VAL A 25 -12.39 -4.79 9.39
C VAL A 25 -10.88 -4.56 9.28
N GLY A 26 -10.36 -4.43 8.07
CA GLY A 26 -8.95 -4.11 7.83
C GLY A 26 -8.52 -2.80 8.50
N LEU A 27 -9.36 -1.77 8.41
CA LEU A 27 -9.13 -0.48 9.08
C LEU A 27 -9.11 -0.63 10.61
N ALA A 28 -10.11 -1.29 11.19
CA ALA A 28 -10.21 -1.50 12.63
C ALA A 28 -9.02 -2.30 13.18
N CYS A 29 -8.59 -3.35 12.48
CA CYS A 29 -7.42 -4.16 12.84
C CYS A 29 -6.14 -3.32 12.82
N ASN A 30 -5.90 -2.55 11.75
CA ASN A 30 -4.68 -1.74 11.64
C ASN A 30 -4.62 -0.61 12.66
N VAL A 31 -5.75 0.05 12.95
CA VAL A 31 -5.80 1.05 14.03
C VAL A 31 -5.54 0.39 15.39
N SER A 32 -6.01 -0.84 15.61
CA SER A 32 -5.73 -1.61 16.83
C SER A 32 -4.24 -1.95 16.94
N VAL A 33 -3.57 -2.32 15.85
CA VAL A 33 -2.12 -2.53 15.81
C VAL A 33 -1.36 -1.26 16.17
N VAL A 34 -1.77 -0.10 15.65
CA VAL A 34 -1.17 1.20 16.00
C VAL A 34 -1.28 1.47 17.51
N ARG A 35 -2.44 1.22 18.11
CA ARG A 35 -2.63 1.38 19.56
C ARG A 35 -1.79 0.38 20.37
N PHE A 36 -1.78 -0.89 19.94
CA PHE A 36 -1.02 -1.96 20.59
C PHE A 36 0.48 -1.65 20.64
N ILE A 37 1.07 -1.27 19.49
CA ILE A 37 2.51 -0.96 19.43
C ILE A 37 2.87 0.24 20.31
N LYS A 38 2.02 1.28 20.32
CA LYS A 38 2.23 2.45 21.19
C LYS A 38 2.11 2.15 22.68
N SER A 39 1.37 1.10 23.03
CA SER A 39 1.10 0.74 24.44
C SER A 39 2.20 -0.13 25.05
N ILE A 40 3.10 -0.72 24.24
CA ILE A 40 4.10 -1.67 24.70
C ILE A 40 5.51 -1.07 24.59
N PRO A 41 6.16 -0.71 25.72
CA PRO A 41 7.49 -0.12 25.70
C PRO A 41 8.57 -1.02 25.08
N SER A 42 8.45 -2.35 25.20
CA SER A 42 9.41 -3.30 24.62
C SER A 42 9.40 -3.31 23.08
N LEU A 43 8.35 -2.75 22.45
CA LEU A 43 8.26 -2.53 21.00
C LEU A 43 8.87 -1.19 20.57
N ASN A 44 9.48 -0.41 21.48
CA ASN A 44 10.24 0.79 21.12
C ASN A 44 11.62 0.43 20.54
N ASN A 45 11.61 -0.31 19.45
CA ASN A 45 12.78 -0.80 18.74
C ASN A 45 12.54 -0.70 17.21
N SER A 46 13.53 -1.12 16.42
CA SER A 46 13.43 -1.08 14.94
C SER A 46 12.19 -1.80 14.41
N PHE A 47 11.88 -2.99 14.95
CA PHE A 47 10.72 -3.77 14.55
C PHE A 47 9.42 -3.00 14.82
N GLY A 48 9.20 -2.52 16.04
CA GLY A 48 7.97 -1.80 16.37
C GLY A 48 7.83 -0.48 15.60
N SER A 49 8.92 0.23 15.31
CA SER A 49 8.87 1.44 14.47
C SER A 49 8.44 1.13 13.03
N VAL A 50 8.96 0.06 12.43
CA VAL A 50 8.57 -0.35 11.06
C VAL A 50 7.12 -0.84 11.05
N THR A 51 6.73 -1.70 11.99
CA THR A 51 5.36 -2.23 12.07
C THR A 51 4.34 -1.12 12.35
N LEU A 52 4.67 -0.14 13.19
CA LEU A 52 3.81 1.04 13.44
C LEU A 52 3.57 1.83 12.15
N SER A 53 4.63 2.06 11.38
CA SER A 53 4.58 2.83 10.14
C SER A 53 3.74 2.12 9.09
N GLN A 54 3.90 0.80 8.98
CA GLN A 54 3.10 -0.03 8.10
C GLN A 54 1.61 0.01 8.49
N ALA A 55 1.28 -0.20 9.77
CA ALA A 55 -0.10 -0.19 10.22
C ALA A 55 -0.81 1.17 9.98
N VAL A 56 -0.06 2.28 10.04
CA VAL A 56 -0.60 3.60 9.65
C VAL A 56 -0.89 3.67 8.15
N VAL A 57 0.04 3.23 7.29
CA VAL A 57 -0.16 3.22 5.83
C VAL A 57 -1.33 2.31 5.44
N ASP A 58 -1.41 1.11 6.03
CA ASP A 58 -2.48 0.15 5.80
C ASP A 58 -3.83 0.71 6.28
N SER A 59 -3.87 1.44 7.40
CA SER A 59 -5.09 2.14 7.85
C SER A 59 -5.57 3.17 6.82
N ILE A 60 -4.66 3.99 6.28
CA ILE A 60 -5.00 4.99 5.25
C ILE A 60 -5.49 4.30 3.97
N HIS A 61 -4.83 3.21 3.56
CA HIS A 61 -5.24 2.43 2.40
C HIS A 61 -6.66 1.85 2.59
N GLN A 62 -6.92 1.23 3.73
CA GLN A 62 -8.23 0.64 4.04
C GLN A 62 -9.33 1.70 4.16
N PHE A 63 -9.01 2.90 4.63
CA PHE A 63 -9.93 4.04 4.60
C PHE A 63 -10.34 4.41 3.15
N PHE A 64 -9.38 4.54 2.23
CA PHE A 64 -9.71 4.81 0.82
C PHE A 64 -10.46 3.66 0.16
N MET A 65 -10.14 2.41 0.50
CA MET A 65 -10.89 1.25 0.01
C MET A 65 -12.35 1.27 0.47
N ALA A 66 -12.60 1.58 1.75
CA ALA A 66 -13.95 1.59 2.32
C ALA A 66 -14.78 2.79 1.84
N PHE A 67 -14.23 4.00 1.84
CA PHE A 67 -15.01 5.23 1.64
C PHE A 67 -14.93 5.81 0.23
N TYR A 68 -14.00 5.36 -0.60
CA TYR A 68 -13.89 5.82 -1.98
C TYR A 68 -14.05 4.67 -2.97
N PHE A 69 -13.24 3.62 -2.89
CA PHE A 69 -13.20 2.58 -3.92
C PHE A 69 -14.46 1.70 -3.91
N ALA A 70 -14.87 1.18 -2.75
CA ALA A 70 -16.09 0.36 -2.64
C ALA A 70 -17.37 1.12 -3.07
N PRO A 71 -17.61 2.39 -2.66
CA PRO A 71 -18.72 3.19 -3.17
C PRO A 71 -18.61 3.50 -4.66
N THR A 72 -17.39 3.75 -5.19
CA THR A 72 -17.19 3.97 -6.64
C THR A 72 -17.62 2.76 -7.45
N ILE A 73 -17.26 1.55 -7.00
CA ILE A 73 -17.68 0.30 -7.62
C ILE A 73 -19.20 0.14 -7.50
N PHE A 74 -19.77 0.33 -6.31
CA PHE A 74 -21.19 0.09 -6.05
C PHE A 74 -22.12 1.03 -6.82
N PHE A 75 -21.84 2.34 -6.79
CA PHE A 75 -22.70 3.37 -7.37
C PHE A 75 -22.39 3.70 -8.84
N ARG A 76 -21.18 3.41 -9.32
CA ARG A 76 -20.71 3.74 -10.68
C ARG A 76 -20.96 5.19 -11.11
N ASN A 77 -20.82 6.14 -10.20
CA ASN A 77 -21.05 7.56 -10.47
C ASN A 77 -19.90 8.16 -11.31
N LYS A 78 -20.24 8.86 -12.40
CA LYS A 78 -19.29 9.54 -13.31
C LYS A 78 -18.32 10.48 -12.58
N THR A 79 -18.79 11.20 -11.56
CA THR A 79 -17.95 12.13 -10.78
C THR A 79 -16.85 11.39 -10.00
N MET A 80 -17.16 10.21 -9.46
CA MET A 80 -16.16 9.40 -8.75
C MET A 80 -15.12 8.83 -9.73
N TYR A 81 -15.55 8.44 -10.93
CA TYR A 81 -14.66 7.99 -12.00
C TYR A 81 -13.72 9.10 -12.51
N ALA A 82 -14.12 10.37 -12.47
CA ALA A 82 -13.24 11.47 -12.87
C ALA A 82 -11.98 11.56 -11.98
N LEU A 83 -12.08 11.14 -10.71
CA LEU A 83 -10.97 11.13 -9.75
C LEU A 83 -10.31 9.75 -9.60
N SER A 84 -10.82 8.72 -10.29
CA SER A 84 -10.40 7.33 -10.05
C SER A 84 -8.97 7.04 -10.48
N ALA A 85 -8.46 7.75 -11.48
CA ALA A 85 -7.07 7.62 -11.90
C ALA A 85 -6.11 8.03 -10.76
N GLN A 86 -6.40 9.12 -10.06
CA GLN A 86 -5.53 9.64 -8.99
C GLN A 86 -5.63 8.76 -7.73
N PHE A 87 -6.84 8.44 -7.30
CA PHE A 87 -7.04 7.60 -6.12
C PHE A 87 -6.63 6.15 -6.37
N GLY A 88 -6.90 5.60 -7.56
CA GLY A 88 -6.45 4.27 -7.97
C GLY A 88 -4.93 4.16 -7.96
N TYR A 89 -4.21 5.19 -8.44
CA TYR A 89 -2.76 5.25 -8.33
C TYR A 89 -2.29 5.29 -6.87
N ALA A 90 -2.89 6.14 -6.03
CA ALA A 90 -2.53 6.22 -4.61
C ALA A 90 -2.73 4.89 -3.86
N ILE A 91 -3.86 4.22 -4.12
CA ILE A 91 -4.20 2.91 -3.56
C ILE A 91 -3.18 1.85 -4.01
N LEU A 92 -2.85 1.79 -5.29
CA LEU A 92 -1.86 0.84 -5.83
C LEU A 92 -0.46 1.11 -5.27
N SER A 93 -0.08 2.38 -5.14
CA SER A 93 1.18 2.78 -4.52
C SER A 93 1.28 2.32 -3.07
N ALA A 94 0.21 2.49 -2.29
CA ALA A 94 0.14 2.03 -0.91
C ALA A 94 0.24 0.50 -0.80
N TYR A 95 -0.39 -0.24 -1.73
CA TYR A 95 -0.26 -1.70 -1.80
C TYR A 95 1.20 -2.14 -2.02
N GLN A 96 1.93 -1.48 -2.92
CA GLN A 96 3.35 -1.79 -3.14
C GLN A 96 4.22 -1.48 -1.90
N ILE A 97 3.95 -0.36 -1.22
CA ILE A 97 4.63 0.00 0.04
C ILE A 97 4.39 -1.08 1.11
N CYS A 98 3.16 -1.61 1.19
CA CYS A 98 2.83 -2.71 2.10
C CYS A 98 3.68 -3.96 1.80
N CYS A 99 3.75 -4.38 0.52
CA CYS A 99 4.58 -5.52 0.10
C CYS A 99 6.05 -5.34 0.48
N TYR A 100 6.65 -4.18 0.20
CA TYR A 100 8.04 -3.92 0.59
C TYR A 100 8.23 -3.89 2.11
N SER A 101 7.28 -3.32 2.85
CA SER A 101 7.33 -3.29 4.32
C SER A 101 7.31 -4.69 4.93
N HIS A 102 6.50 -5.60 4.38
CA HIS A 102 6.50 -7.01 4.79
C HIS A 102 7.84 -7.71 4.54
N LEU A 103 8.51 -7.40 3.43
CA LEU A 103 9.85 -7.90 3.16
C LEU A 103 10.85 -7.38 4.21
N PHE A 104 10.81 -6.09 4.52
CA PHE A 104 11.69 -5.50 5.54
C PHE A 104 11.43 -6.07 6.94
N ILE A 105 10.18 -6.28 7.32
CA ILE A 105 9.84 -6.91 8.61
C ILE A 105 10.38 -8.34 8.67
N SER A 106 10.23 -9.10 7.59
CA SER A 106 10.72 -10.48 7.49
C SER A 106 12.24 -10.54 7.58
N LEU A 107 12.94 -9.65 6.86
CA LEU A 107 14.39 -9.53 6.93
C LEU A 107 14.87 -9.09 8.32
N ASN A 108 14.19 -8.13 8.95
CA ASN A 108 14.49 -7.70 10.30
C ASN A 108 14.40 -8.87 11.30
N ARG A 109 13.37 -9.72 11.18
CA ARG A 109 13.26 -10.95 11.98
C ARG A 109 14.36 -11.97 11.65
N PHE A 110 14.68 -12.15 10.37
CA PHE A 110 15.74 -13.07 9.94
C PHE A 110 17.10 -12.68 10.52
N PHE A 111 17.53 -11.42 10.39
CA PHE A 111 18.80 -10.97 10.94
C PHE A 111 18.85 -11.01 12.46
N ALA A 112 17.73 -10.74 13.14
CA ALA A 112 17.65 -10.85 14.59
C ALA A 112 17.94 -12.28 15.10
N VAL A 113 17.56 -13.30 14.32
CA VAL A 113 17.78 -14.72 14.66
C VAL A 113 19.10 -15.25 14.12
N CYS A 114 19.37 -15.08 12.82
CA CYS A 114 20.49 -15.73 12.13
C CYS A 114 21.84 -15.02 12.35
N ALA A 115 21.84 -13.72 12.68
CA ALA A 115 23.08 -12.96 12.80
C ALA A 115 22.99 -11.85 13.87
N PRO A 116 22.86 -12.20 15.17
CA PRO A 116 22.61 -11.22 16.24
C PRO A 116 23.71 -10.17 16.40
N LEU A 117 24.98 -10.52 16.13
CA LEU A 117 26.11 -9.58 16.13
C LEU A 117 26.05 -8.59 14.97
N ALA A 118 25.65 -9.06 13.78
CA ALA A 118 25.45 -8.21 12.60
C ALA A 118 24.19 -7.34 12.76
N TYR A 119 23.11 -7.89 13.30
CA TYR A 119 21.89 -7.16 13.67
C TYR A 119 22.19 -6.02 14.62
N ARG A 120 22.98 -6.29 15.68
CA ARG A 120 23.46 -5.24 16.59
C ARG A 120 24.23 -4.16 15.81
N ARG A 121 25.14 -4.48 14.89
CA ARG A 121 25.89 -3.45 14.12
C ARG A 121 25.02 -2.67 13.13
N LEU A 122 24.18 -3.35 12.36
CA LEU A 122 23.29 -2.77 11.35
C LEU A 122 22.23 -1.85 11.97
N PHE A 123 21.76 -2.19 13.17
CA PHE A 123 20.71 -1.44 13.87
C PHE A 123 21.22 -0.63 15.08
N ARG A 124 22.54 -0.53 15.35
CA ARG A 124 23.09 0.23 16.51
C ARG A 124 23.30 1.73 16.30
N TRP A 125 23.34 2.30 15.10
CA TRP A 125 23.76 3.70 14.93
C TRP A 125 22.92 4.48 13.89
N GLY A 126 22.22 5.52 14.35
CA GLY A 126 22.03 6.79 13.63
C GLY A 126 21.00 6.91 12.50
N PHE A 127 20.61 5.85 11.78
CA PHE A 127 19.72 6.01 10.61
C PHE A 127 18.21 6.06 10.95
N THR A 128 17.87 5.87 12.23
CA THR A 128 16.48 5.79 12.73
C THR A 128 16.09 6.99 13.62
N PHE A 129 16.97 7.99 13.80
CA PHE A 129 16.87 8.96 14.91
C PHE A 129 16.37 10.38 14.58
N LYS A 130 15.59 10.57 13.52
CA LYS A 130 14.72 11.76 13.42
C LYS A 130 13.29 11.33 13.08
N LYS A 131 12.39 11.57 14.05
CA LYS A 131 10.91 11.44 14.02
C LYS A 131 10.32 11.67 12.61
N PRO A 132 9.12 11.12 12.33
CA PRO A 132 8.64 10.38 11.13
C PRO A 132 9.40 10.45 9.79
N LEU A 133 10.57 11.06 9.73
CA LEU A 133 11.29 11.38 8.52
C LEU A 133 11.95 10.15 7.91
N ALA A 134 12.26 9.11 8.69
CA ALA A 134 12.75 7.83 8.17
C ALA A 134 11.63 7.02 7.47
N VAL A 135 10.38 7.15 7.94
CA VAL A 135 9.20 6.64 7.23
C VAL A 135 8.99 7.46 5.96
N VAL A 136 9.15 8.78 6.01
CA VAL A 136 9.16 9.66 4.84
C VAL A 136 10.34 9.36 3.91
N LYS A 137 11.51 8.94 4.39
CA LYS A 137 12.74 8.64 3.62
C LYS A 137 12.67 7.26 2.98
N MET A 138 12.12 6.27 3.68
CA MET A 138 11.83 4.93 3.15
C MET A 138 10.64 4.98 2.18
N ASN A 139 9.60 5.77 2.49
CA ASN A 139 8.59 6.19 1.51
C ASN A 139 9.25 6.96 0.37
N ARG A 140 10.25 7.82 0.58
CA ARG A 140 10.95 8.58 -0.49
C ARG A 140 11.68 7.65 -1.44
N SER A 141 12.39 6.64 -0.92
CA SER A 141 13.04 5.61 -1.75
C SER A 141 12.01 4.81 -2.55
N CYS A 142 10.86 4.46 -1.94
CA CYS A 142 9.75 3.80 -2.63
C CYS A 142 9.03 4.74 -3.63
N PHE A 143 8.94 6.05 -3.34
CA PHE A 143 8.40 7.10 -4.20
C PHE A 143 9.32 7.36 -5.39
N THR A 144 10.65 7.31 -5.20
CA THR A 144 11.64 7.41 -6.27
C THR A 144 11.50 6.22 -7.23
N VAL A 145 11.35 4.99 -6.71
CA VAL A 145 11.10 3.80 -7.53
C VAL A 145 9.76 3.91 -8.29
N GLN A 146 8.70 4.41 -7.65
CA GLN A 146 7.41 4.66 -8.32
C GLN A 146 7.45 5.80 -9.34
N THR A 147 8.27 6.83 -9.13
CA THR A 147 8.46 7.93 -10.09
C THR A 147 9.23 7.45 -11.31
N VAL A 148 10.29 6.65 -11.13
CA VAL A 148 11.01 5.99 -12.23
C VAL A 148 10.07 5.07 -13.03
N PHE A 149 9.21 4.33 -12.35
CA PHE A 149 8.19 3.50 -12.99
C PHE A 149 7.13 4.33 -13.75
N LYS A 150 6.71 5.47 -13.20
CA LYS A 150 5.79 6.42 -13.85
C LYS A 150 6.39 6.99 -15.14
N THR A 151 7.66 7.40 -15.12
CA THR A 151 8.40 7.88 -16.29
C THR A 151 8.58 6.78 -17.33
N TYR A 152 8.87 5.55 -16.90
CA TYR A 152 9.04 4.41 -17.81
C TYR A 152 7.73 4.00 -18.51
N VAL A 153 6.61 4.00 -17.80
CA VAL A 153 5.29 3.70 -18.36
C VAL A 153 4.79 4.83 -19.26
N LEU A 154 4.93 6.10 -18.84
CA LEU A 154 4.60 7.26 -19.70
C LEU A 154 5.44 7.28 -20.99
N ALA A 155 6.74 6.98 -20.91
CA ALA A 155 7.59 6.87 -22.08
C ALA A 155 7.14 5.74 -23.03
N ARG A 156 6.68 4.61 -22.48
CA ARG A 156 6.20 3.47 -23.28
C ARG A 156 4.83 3.71 -23.91
N THR A 157 3.93 4.43 -23.23
CA THR A 157 2.64 4.84 -23.79
C THR A 157 2.81 5.92 -24.85
N ALA A 158 3.70 6.90 -24.62
CA ALA A 158 4.04 7.93 -25.61
C ALA A 158 4.68 7.31 -26.87
N SER A 159 5.59 6.33 -26.71
CA SER A 159 6.19 5.60 -27.82
C SER A 159 5.15 4.81 -28.64
N ARG A 160 4.17 4.15 -28.00
CA ARG A 160 3.08 3.48 -28.73
C ARG A 160 2.19 4.46 -29.48
N ILE A 161 1.87 5.62 -28.90
CA ILE A 161 1.09 6.67 -29.57
C ILE A 161 1.86 7.23 -30.77
N TYR A 162 3.18 7.41 -30.65
CA TYR A 162 4.03 7.88 -31.74
C TYR A 162 4.12 6.87 -32.91
N GLU A 163 4.26 5.57 -32.62
CA GLU A 163 4.18 4.53 -33.66
C GLU A 163 2.80 4.45 -34.30
N SER A 164 1.72 4.72 -33.55
CA SER A 164 0.35 4.76 -34.08
C SER A 164 0.11 5.94 -35.02
N LEU A 165 0.89 7.02 -34.88
CA LEU A 165 0.77 8.27 -35.64
C LEU A 165 1.70 8.34 -36.87
N ILE A 166 2.71 7.47 -36.95
CA ILE A 166 3.63 7.37 -38.10
C ILE A 166 3.16 6.31 -39.12
N LEU A 167 2.32 5.36 -38.70
CA LEU A 167 1.77 4.30 -39.56
C LEU A 167 0.40 4.66 -40.19
N HIS A 168 -0.01 5.92 -40.09
CA HIS A 168 -1.17 6.52 -40.76
C HIS A 168 -0.74 7.80 -41.48
#